data_AF-A0A849UYI3-F1
#
_entry.id   AF-A0A849UYI3-F1
#
_cell.length_a   1.000
_cell.length_b   1.000
_cell.length_c   1.000
_cell.angle_alpha   90.00
_cell.angle_beta   90.00
_cell.angle_gamma   90.00
#
_symmetry.space_group_name_H-M   'P 1'
#
loop_
_entity.id
_entity.type
_entity.pdbx_description
1 polymer ?
#
loop_
_entity_poly.entity_id
_entity_poly.type
_entity_poly.pdbx_seq_one_letter_code
_entity_poly.pdbx_strand_id
1 'polypeptide(L)' 'MAINDSGRVYGNAYDSSRNHVAVYDRGVVTVLNNTNASYMNAVNENGTVAGAVYSGDPTTALLKQPCSVAIRPN' A
#
# COMPACT_ATOMS: atom_id res chain seq x y z
N MET A 1 -3.76 7.08 -7.34
CA MET A 1 -4.74 6.15 -6.74
C MET A 1 -5.11 5.11 -7.77
N ALA A 2 -5.47 3.90 -7.37
CA ALA A 2 -5.93 2.83 -8.24
C ALA A 2 -6.98 1.99 -7.53
N ILE A 3 -7.75 1.23 -8.29
CA ILE A 3 -8.68 0.22 -7.82
C ILE A 3 -8.38 -1.07 -8.58
N ASN A 4 -8.53 -2.22 -7.93
CA ASN A 4 -8.43 -3.53 -8.59
C ASN A 4 -9.81 -4.21 -8.65
N ASP A 5 -9.89 -5.34 -9.36
CA ASP A 5 -11.12 -6.12 -9.58
C ASP A 5 -11.77 -6.63 -8.27
N SER A 6 -11.01 -6.71 -7.18
CA SER A 6 -11.55 -7.06 -5.85
C SER A 6 -12.25 -5.87 -5.15
N GLY A 7 -12.30 -4.70 -5.78
CA GLY A 7 -12.86 -3.48 -5.23
C GLY A 7 -11.98 -2.81 -4.17
N ARG A 8 -10.70 -3.20 -4.05
CA ARG A 8 -9.75 -2.58 -3.12
C ARG A 8 -9.24 -1.29 -3.72
N VAL A 9 -9.24 -0.22 -2.92
CA VAL A 9 -8.75 1.09 -3.35
C VAL A 9 -7.37 1.32 -2.79
N TYR A 10 -6.40 1.60 -3.65
CA TYR A 10 -5.01 1.85 -3.32
C TYR A 10 -4.67 3.32 -3.50
N GLY A 11 -3.91 3.87 -2.57
CA GLY A 11 -3.54 5.28 -2.61
C GLY A 11 -2.58 5.69 -1.52
N ASN A 12 -2.47 7.00 -1.34
CA ASN A 12 -1.67 7.59 -0.27
C ASN A 12 -2.60 7.91 0.91
N ALA A 13 -2.23 7.44 2.10
CA ALA A 13 -2.75 7.91 3.38
C ALA A 13 -1.79 8.97 3.93
N TYR A 14 -2.33 10.00 4.56
CA TYR A 14 -1.53 11.08 5.15
C TYR A 14 -1.64 11.00 6.67
N ASP A 15 -0.50 10.96 7.37
CA ASP A 15 -0.45 11.29 8.79
C ASP A 15 -0.06 12.77 8.97
N SER A 16 0.18 13.20 10.22
CA SER A 16 0.53 14.59 10.53
C SER A 16 1.86 15.08 9.92
N SER A 17 2.66 14.18 9.32
CA SER A 17 4.02 14.46 8.90
C SER A 17 4.41 13.86 7.53
N ARG A 18 3.76 12.78 7.09
CA ARG A 18 4.23 11.92 5.98
C ARG A 18 3.07 11.31 5.18
N ASN A 19 3.34 11.04 3.91
CA ASN A 19 2.51 10.21 3.05
C ASN A 19 2.92 8.74 3.15
N HIS A 20 1.93 7.84 3.14
CA HIS A 20 2.13 6.39 3.21
C HIS A 20 1.30 5.69 2.16
N VAL A 21 1.84 4.66 1.52
CA VAL A 21 1.02 3.77 0.68
C VAL A 21 0.05 2.99 1.57
N ALA A 22 -1.23 3.04 1.23
CA ALA A 22 -2.30 2.36 1.94
C ALA A 22 -3.31 1.72 0.98
N VAL A 23 -4.06 0.76 1.51
CA VAL A 23 -5.20 0.13 0.85
C VAL A 23 -6.44 0.28 1.71
N TYR A 24 -7.56 0.63 1.09
CA TYR A 24 -8.89 0.55 1.67
C TYR A 24 -9.58 -0.71 1.17
N ASP A 25 -10.06 -1.53 2.09
CA ASP A 25 -10.81 -2.75 1.82
C ASP A 25 -11.93 -2.88 2.86
N ARG A 26 -13.19 -2.92 2.42
CA ARG A 26 -14.38 -3.19 3.26
C ARG A 26 -14.44 -2.37 4.56
N GLY A 27 -14.20 -1.06 4.48
CA GLY A 27 -14.27 -0.16 5.65
C GLY A 27 -12.97 -0.04 6.45
N VAL A 28 -11.92 -0.79 6.07
CA VAL A 28 -10.64 -0.81 6.79
C VAL A 28 -9.55 -0.21 5.92
N VAL A 29 -8.79 0.74 6.48
CA VAL A 29 -7.56 1.27 5.87
C VAL A 29 -6.37 0.54 6.46
N THR A 30 -5.57 -0.10 5.60
CA THR A 30 -4.31 -0.74 5.98
C THR A 30 -3.13 0.01 5.37
N VAL A 31 -2.23 0.50 6.22
CA VAL A 31 -0.97 1.11 5.78
C VAL A 31 0.02 0.00 5.40
N LEU A 32 0.50 0.00 4.16
CA LEU A 32 1.39 -1.04 3.62
C LEU A 32 2.88 -0.78 3.89
N ASN A 33 3.23 0.47 4.19
CA ASN A 33 4.54 0.88 4.66
C ASN A 33 4.38 2.03 5.65
N ASN A 34 4.62 1.77 6.94
CA ASN A 34 4.42 2.73 8.03
C ASN A 34 5.73 3.30 8.58
N THR A 35 6.89 2.81 8.13
CA THR A 35 8.20 3.22 8.65
C THR A 35 8.65 4.55 8.07
N ASN A 36 8.53 4.70 6.75
CA ASN A 36 9.08 5.80 5.97
C ASN A 36 8.01 6.35 5.04
N ALA A 37 8.17 7.62 4.64
CA ALA A 37 7.27 8.21 3.65
C ALA A 37 7.32 7.38 2.36
N SER A 38 6.18 7.10 1.76
CA SER A 38 6.08 6.21 0.61
C SER A 38 4.91 6.54 -0.29
N TYR A 39 5.11 6.35 -1.58
CA TYR A 39 4.13 6.66 -2.61
C TYR A 39 4.02 5.52 -3.60
N MET A 40 2.81 5.38 -4.15
CA MET A 40 2.46 4.40 -5.16
C MET A 40 2.62 5.01 -6.56
N ASN A 41 3.19 4.23 -7.48
CA ASN A 41 3.20 4.54 -8.91
C ASN A 41 2.16 3.70 -9.66
N ALA A 42 2.05 2.41 -9.34
CA ALA A 42 1.16 1.49 -10.03
C ALA A 42 0.66 0.38 -9.10
N VAL A 43 -0.47 -0.21 -9.46
CA VAL A 43 -1.05 -1.39 -8.82
C VAL A 43 -1.50 -2.36 -9.90
N ASN A 44 -1.27 -3.65 -9.70
CA ASN A 44 -1.81 -4.71 -10.55
C ASN A 44 -3.07 -5.36 -9.94
N GLU A 45 -3.76 -6.19 -10.71
CA GLU A 45 -5.00 -6.83 -10.26
C GLU A 45 -4.85 -7.70 -9.01
N ASN A 46 -3.68 -8.31 -8.84
CA ASN A 46 -3.35 -9.10 -7.66
C ASN A 46 -3.15 -8.25 -6.39
N GLY A 47 -3.25 -6.93 -6.49
CA GLY A 47 -3.10 -6.02 -5.36
C GLY A 47 -1.65 -5.76 -4.97
N THR A 48 -0.71 -6.02 -5.87
CA THR A 48 0.69 -5.65 -5.70
C THR A 48 0.87 -4.20 -6.11
N VAL A 49 1.41 -3.40 -5.18
CA VAL A 49 1.75 -2.00 -5.35
C VAL A 49 3.22 -1.87 -5.68
N ALA A 50 3.52 -1.23 -6.82
CA ALA A 50 4.84 -0.74 -7.17
C ALA A 50 4.94 0.76 -6.88
N GLY A 51 6.04 1.20 -6.29
CA GLY A 51 6.23 2.58 -5.87
C GLY A 51 7.63 2.85 -5.36
N ALA A 52 7.75 3.78 -4.42
CA ALA A 52 9.02 4.10 -3.79
C ALA A 52 8.88 4.58 -2.33
N VAL A 53 9.99 4.44 -1.61
CA VAL A 53 10.17 4.83 -0.20
C VAL A 53 11.21 5.93 -0.11
N TYR A 54 10.83 7.02 0.55
CA TYR A 54 11.73 8.09 0.94
C TYR A 54 12.28 7.80 2.34
N SER A 55 13.49 7.26 2.42
CA SER A 55 14.18 6.88 3.67
C SER A 55 15.40 7.75 3.98
N GLY A 56 15.42 8.99 3.48
CA GLY A 56 16.67 9.74 3.32
C GLY A 56 17.44 9.21 2.11
N ASP A 57 18.13 10.10 1.41
CA ASP A 57 18.81 9.87 0.13
C ASP A 57 19.65 8.56 0.13
N PRO A 58 19.50 7.63 -0.84
CA PRO A 58 18.60 7.64 -1.99
C PRO A 58 17.21 7.05 -1.74
N THR A 59 16.27 7.44 -2.61
CA THR A 59 14.92 6.86 -2.65
C THR A 59 15.01 5.39 -3.10
N THR A 60 14.32 4.48 -2.41
CA THR A 60 14.34 3.04 -2.74
C THR A 60 13.02 2.57 -3.34
N ALA A 61 13.06 1.51 -4.17
CA ALA A 61 11.85 0.93 -4.75
C ALA A 61 10.97 0.27 -3.68
N LEU A 62 9.66 0.41 -3.83
CA LEU A 62 8.64 -0.25 -3.02
C LEU A 62 7.94 -1.31 -3.86
N LEU A 63 7.86 -2.54 -3.34
CA LEU A 63 6.97 -3.59 -3.84
C LEU A 63 6.25 -4.20 -2.64
N LYS A 64 4.94 -3.92 -2.51
CA LYS A 64 4.14 -4.37 -1.36
C LYS A 64 2.76 -4.83 -1.78
N GLN A 65 2.18 -5.72 -1.00
CA GLN A 65 0.79 -6.14 -1.11
C GLN A 65 0.23 -6.26 0.32
N PRO A 66 -1.08 -6.07 0.53
CA PRO A 66 -1.68 -6.38 1.81
C PRO A 66 -1.45 -7.86 2.15
N CYS A 67 -1.09 -8.14 3.40
CA CYS A 67 -0.95 -9.52 3.86
C CYS A 67 -2.32 -10.19 3.74
N SER A 68 -2.43 -11.18 2.85
CA SER A 68 -3.59 -12.05 2.83
C SER A 68 -3.45 -12.99 4.01
N VAL A 69 -4.17 -12.73 5.11
CA VAL A 69 -4.35 -13.77 6.12
C VAL A 69 -5.11 -14.89 5.42
N ALA A 70 -4.39 -15.95 5.02
CA ALA A 70 -5.02 -17.20 4.71
C ALA A 70 -5.65 -17.68 6.02
N ILE A 71 -6.95 -17.43 6.18
CA ILE A 71 -7.76 -18.20 7.13
C ILE A 71 -7.60 -19.65 6.67
N ARG A 72 -6.74 -20.40 7.34
CA ARG A 72 -6.69 -21.86 7.21
C ARG A 72 -8.08 -22.34 7.64
N PRO A 73 -8.90 -22.92 6.74
CA PRO A 73 -10.11 -23.61 7.19
C PRO A 73 -9.68 -24.71 8.15
N ASN A 74 -10.42 -24.88 9.25
CA ASN A 74 -10.20 -25.91 10.27
C ASN A 74 -10.14 -27.32 9.66
#